data_AF-A0A0Q4YQU3-F1
#
_entry.id   AF-A0A0Q4YQU3-F1
#
_cell.length_a   1.000
_cell.length_b   1.000
_cell.length_c   1.000
_cell.angle_alpha   90.00
_cell.angle_beta   90.00
_cell.angle_gamma   90.00
#
_symmetry.space_group_name_H-M   'P 1'
#
loop_
_entity.id
_entity.type
_entity.pdbx_description
1 polymer ?
#
loop_
_entity_poly.entity_id
_entity_poly.type
_entity_poly.pdbx_seq_one_letter_code
_entity_poly.pdbx_strand_id
1 'polypeptide(L)' 'MRMSRSALRALHTLAALPARDADMLLCSVERLYRAQLDDGHDANRAALRRIAVYRRVLGLPPSMHLIQEAWQERRAASA' A
#
# COMPACT_ATOMS: atom_id res chain seq x y z
N MET A 1 -12.17 -4.71 -11.86
CA MET A 1 -10.71 -4.94 -11.66
C MET A 1 -10.44 -6.43 -11.62
N ARG A 2 -9.71 -6.98 -12.60
CA ARG A 2 -9.32 -8.40 -12.59
C ARG A 2 -8.10 -8.54 -11.67
N MET A 3 -8.28 -9.10 -10.46
CA MET A 3 -7.16 -9.31 -9.54
C MET A 3 -6.21 -10.38 -10.10
N SER A 4 -4.92 -10.07 -10.18
CA SER A 4 -3.89 -11.06 -10.52
C SER A 4 -3.91 -12.22 -9.51
N ARG A 5 -3.74 -13.47 -9.97
CA ARG A 5 -3.57 -14.65 -9.08
C ARG A 5 -2.44 -14.46 -8.07
N SER A 6 -1.38 -13.74 -8.44
CA SER A 6 -0.27 -13.43 -7.52
C SER A 6 -0.69 -12.49 -6.38
N ALA A 7 -1.59 -11.53 -6.64
CA ALA A 7 -2.10 -10.62 -5.63
C ALA A 7 -2.98 -11.34 -4.60
N LEU A 8 -3.80 -12.28 -5.07
CA LEU A 8 -4.64 -13.10 -4.20
C LEU A 8 -3.81 -14.00 -3.27
N ARG A 9 -2.73 -14.62 -3.80
CA ARG A 9 -1.82 -15.43 -3.00
C ARG A 9 -1.11 -14.60 -1.93
N ALA A 10 -0.63 -13.40 -2.28
CA ALA A 10 -0.03 -12.48 -1.31
C ALA A 10 -1.00 -12.08 -0.20
N LEU A 11 -2.26 -11.80 -0.55
CA LEU A 11 -3.33 -11.53 0.42
C LEU A 11 -3.56 -12.69 1.37
N HIS A 12 -3.67 -13.92 0.86
CA HIS A 12 -3.82 -15.10 1.70
C HIS A 12 -2.62 -15.31 2.62
N THR A 13 -1.40 -15.13 2.12
CA THR A 13 -0.19 -15.22 2.95
C THR A 13 -0.21 -14.18 4.07
N LEU A 14 -0.54 -12.93 3.75
CA LEU A 14 -0.60 -11.86 4.76
C LEU A 14 -1.72 -12.07 5.78
N ALA A 15 -2.88 -12.57 5.34
CA ALA A 15 -4.01 -12.86 6.22
C ALA A 15 -3.75 -14.02 7.21
N ALA A 16 -2.79 -14.90 6.91
CA ALA A 16 -2.39 -15.98 7.80
C ALA A 16 -1.41 -15.53 8.90
N LEU A 17 -0.88 -14.30 8.83
CA LEU A 17 0.07 -13.77 9.80
C LEU A 17 -0.64 -13.04 10.94
N PRO A 18 -0.01 -12.92 12.13
CA PRO A 18 -0.43 -11.96 13.14
C PRO A 18 -0.50 -10.55 12.55
N ALA A 19 -1.50 -9.76 12.97
CA ALA A 19 -1.74 -8.42 12.44
C ALA A 19 -0.49 -7.52 12.52
N ARG A 20 0.29 -7.62 13.60
CA ARG A 20 1.55 -6.90 13.79
C ARG A 20 2.59 -7.23 12.72
N ASP A 21 2.72 -8.50 12.37
CA ASP A 21 3.73 -8.97 11.41
C ASP A 21 3.34 -8.61 9.98
N ALA A 22 2.05 -8.75 9.66
CA ALA A 22 1.50 -8.27 8.40
C ALA A 22 1.72 -6.75 8.22
N ASP A 23 1.46 -5.97 9.28
CA ASP A 23 1.68 -4.52 9.27
C ASP A 23 3.16 -4.16 9.09
N MET A 24 4.06 -4.85 9.79
CA MET A 24 5.51 -4.65 9.66
C MET A 24 6.02 -4.96 8.25
N LEU A 25 5.56 -6.05 7.63
CA LEU A 25 5.91 -6.41 6.26
C LEU A 25 5.39 -5.36 5.27
N LEU A 26 4.13 -4.96 5.39
CA LEU A 26 3.54 -3.94 4.53
C LEU A 26 4.26 -2.59 4.68
N CYS A 27 4.60 -2.17 5.90
CA CYS A 27 5.43 -0.98 6.17
C CYS A 27 6.82 -1.07 5.50
N SER A 28 7.44 -2.25 5.52
CA SER A 28 8.79 -2.42 4.96
C SER A 28 8.79 -2.35 3.44
N VAL A 29 7.82 -3.02 2.81
CA VAL A 29 7.63 -3.00 1.35
C VAL A 29 7.20 -1.61 0.87
N GLU A 30 6.37 -0.90 1.64
CA GLU A 30 5.98 0.47 1.33
C GLU A 30 7.19 1.43 1.28
N ARG A 31 8.10 1.32 2.27
CA ARG A 31 9.35 2.12 2.27
C ARG A 31 10.22 1.83 1.05
N LEU A 32 10.34 0.55 0.66
CA LEU A 32 11.12 0.15 -0.50
C LEU A 32 10.58 0.78 -1.79
N TYR A 33 9.27 0.65 -2.05
CA TYR A 33 8.68 1.21 -3.26
C TYR A 33 8.69 2.74 -3.28
N ARG A 34 8.62 3.39 -2.11
CA ARG A 34 8.78 4.85 -2.03
C ARG A 34 10.18 5.30 -2.39
N ALA A 35 11.21 4.67 -1.83
CA ALA A 35 12.60 5.00 -2.16
C ALA A 35 12.87 4.90 -3.67
N GLN A 36 12.25 3.92 -4.33
CA GLN A 36 12.37 3.72 -5.77
C GLN A 36 11.42 4.59 -6.60
N LEU A 37 10.47 5.30 -5.98
CA LEU A 37 9.55 6.21 -6.66
C LEU A 37 10.22 7.56 -6.93
N ASP A 38 11.13 7.97 -6.05
CA ASP A 38 12.00 9.14 -6.25
C ASP A 38 12.90 8.97 -7.48
N ASP A 39 13.15 7.70 -7.89
CA ASP A 39 13.87 7.34 -9.12
C ASP A 39 12.96 7.25 -10.38
N GLY A 40 11.72 7.76 -10.32
CA GLY A 40 10.84 7.90 -11.50
C GLY A 40 10.14 6.64 -11.99
N HIS A 41 10.03 5.58 -11.17
CA HIS A 41 9.42 4.32 -11.58
C HIS A 41 7.90 4.27 -11.31
N ASP A 42 7.08 4.53 -12.34
CA ASP A 42 5.60 4.51 -12.27
C ASP A 42 4.99 3.19 -11.75
N ALA A 43 5.69 2.07 -11.96
CA ALA A 43 5.27 0.77 -11.45
C ALA A 43 5.15 0.74 -9.90
N ASN A 44 5.95 1.57 -9.22
CA ASN A 44 5.96 1.64 -7.76
C ASN A 44 4.72 2.36 -7.22
N ARG A 45 4.17 3.33 -7.96
CA ARG A 45 2.89 3.97 -7.61
C ARG A 45 1.74 2.96 -7.62
N ALA A 46 1.73 2.05 -8.60
CA ALA A 46 0.75 0.96 -8.64
C ALA A 46 0.93 -0.04 -7.48
N ALA A 47 2.16 -0.28 -7.04
CA ALA A 47 2.46 -1.11 -5.89
C ALA A 47 1.99 -0.49 -4.56
N LEU A 48 2.22 0.81 -4.37
CA LEU A 48 1.73 1.56 -3.19
C LEU A 48 0.20 1.54 -3.09
N ARG A 49 -0.51 1.76 -4.20
CA ARG A 49 -1.98 1.63 -4.24
C ARG A 49 -2.45 0.23 -3.83
N ARG A 50 -1.69 -0.81 -4.18
CA ARG A 50 -2.02 -2.19 -3.82
C ARG A 50 -1.79 -2.46 -2.33
N ILE A 51 -0.74 -1.88 -1.74
CA ILE A 51 -0.49 -1.91 -0.29
C ILE A 51 -1.66 -1.27 0.47
N ALA A 52 -2.17 -0.13 0.00
CA ALA A 52 -3.34 0.52 0.58
C ALA A 52 -4.57 -0.41 0.61
N VAL A 53 -4.81 -1.14 -0.49
CA VAL A 53 -5.90 -2.12 -0.58
C VAL A 53 -5.68 -3.27 0.41
N TYR A 54 -4.46 -3.80 0.53
CA TYR A 54 -4.16 -4.88 1.46
C TYR A 54 -4.38 -4.47 2.91
N ARG A 55 -3.92 -3.27 3.31
CA ARG A 55 -4.17 -2.73 4.65
C ARG A 55 -5.67 -2.65 4.96
N ARG A 56 -6.45 -2.11 4.01
CA ARG A 56 -7.90 -1.99 4.15
C ARG A 56 -8.59 -3.35 4.29
N VAL A 57 -8.22 -4.34 3.46
CA VAL A 57 -8.83 -5.68 3.49
C VAL A 57 -8.48 -6.42 4.77
N LEU A 58 -7.26 -6.24 5.30
CA LEU A 58 -6.78 -6.89 6.52
C LEU A 58 -7.19 -6.15 7.81
N GLY A 59 -7.92 -5.03 7.73
CA GLY A 59 -8.30 -4.23 8.89
C GLY A 59 -7.12 -3.55 9.60
N LEU A 60 -6.01 -3.35 8.88
CA LEU A 60 -4.81 -2.71 9.41
C LEU A 60 -4.92 -1.18 9.30
N PRO A 61 -4.24 -0.44 10.19
CA PRO A 61 -4.22 1.02 10.11
C PRO A 61 -3.65 1.48 8.76
N PRO A 62 -4.22 2.56 8.17
CA PRO A 62 -3.64 3.17 6.99
C PRO A 62 -2.26 3.70 7.32
N SER A 63 -1.34 3.62 6.36
CA SER A 63 -0.01 4.20 6.56
C SER A 63 -0.10 5.73 6.61
N MET A 64 0.83 6.34 7.35
CA MET A 64 0.91 7.80 7.44
C MET A 64 1.06 8.46 6.06
N HIS A 65 1.66 7.75 5.11
CA HIS A 65 1.84 8.23 3.76
C HIS A 65 0.53 8.25 2.96
N LEU A 66 -0.29 7.19 3.04
CA LEU A 66 -1.61 7.16 2.41
C LEU A 66 -2.51 8.27 2.95
N ILE A 67 -2.37 8.58 4.24
CA ILE A 67 -3.01 9.75 4.83
C ILE A 67 -2.48 11.01 4.15
N GLN A 68 -1.17 11.23 4.09
CA GLN A 68 -0.60 12.42 3.43
C GLN A 68 -1.03 12.57 1.96
N GLU A 69 -1.03 11.51 1.15
CA GLU A 69 -1.49 11.55 -0.24
C GLU A 69 -2.96 11.99 -0.32
N ALA A 70 -3.85 11.39 0.47
CA ALA A 70 -5.26 11.76 0.50
C ALA A 70 -5.47 13.23 0.92
N TRP A 71 -4.64 13.76 1.82
CA TRP A 71 -4.67 15.17 2.20
C TRP A 71 -4.17 16.10 1.09
N GLN A 72 -3.15 15.69 0.33
CA GLN A 72 -2.64 16.45 -0.82
C GLN A 72 -3.67 16.49 -1.96
N GLU A 73 -4.27 15.34 -2.28
CA GLU A 73 -5.33 15.24 -3.30
C GLU A 73 -6.53 16.15 -2.95
N ARG A 74 -6.96 16.15 -1.68
CA ARG A 74 -8.04 17.04 -1.21
C ARG A 74 -7.69 18.51 -1.29
N ARG A 75 -6.44 18.89 -1.00
CA ARG A 75 -5.97 20.28 -1.16
C ARG A 75 -5.93 20.70 -2.63
N ALA A 76 -5.41 19.85 -3.51
CA ALA A 76 -5.34 20.14 -4.95
C ALA A 76 -6.72 20.24 -5.60
N ALA A 77 -7.70 19.48 -5.14
CA ALA A 77 -9.08 19.55 -5.64
C ALA A 77 -9.89 20.75 -5.12
N SER A 78 -9.36 21.49 -4.14
CA SER A 78 -10.00 22.67 -3.55
C SER A 78 -9.36 24.00 -3.99
N ALA A 79 -8.37 23.94 -4.90
CA ALA A 79 -7.70 25.06 -5.54
C ALA A 79 -8.17 25.19 -6.99
#